data_AF-A0A6V7GT47-F1
#
_entry.id   AF-A0A6V7GT47-F1
#
_cell.length_a   1.000
_cell.length_b   1.000
_cell.length_c   1.000
_cell.angle_alpha   90.00
_cell.angle_beta   90.00
_cell.angle_gamma   90.00
#
_symmetry.space_group_name_H-M   'P 1'
#
loop_
_entity.id
_entity.type
_entity.pdbx_description
1 polymer ?
#
loop_
_entity_poly.entity_id
_entity_poly.type
_entity_poly.pdbx_seq_one_letter_code
_entity_poly.pdbx_strand_id
1 'polypeptide(L)'
;RTHDSTYTLYRLGERLSSGVRLYVETGRTDGMDADGDSPNSLHSFTGPPVPQGEGTSIARAFLDGNHTLISIMARINPSPDWFVGVDSFQLCVEGNWVDTVTVELDPLDGGTDNGFTFTAANWPTQPQGIAYRITSRYPAHPAGSFYYPNLPRLPPIATLTFTK
;
A
#
# COMPACT_ATOMS: atom_id res chain seq x y z
N ARG A 1 9.36 2.47 -3.60
CA ARG A 1 10.62 1.94 -4.17
C ARG A 1 10.47 1.76 -5.67
N THR A 2 11.57 1.88 -6.41
CA THR A 2 11.65 1.52 -7.83
C THR A 2 12.50 0.27 -7.98
N HIS A 3 12.10 -0.68 -8.82
CA HIS A 3 12.66 -2.02 -8.81
C HIS A 3 12.39 -2.80 -10.11
N ASP A 4 13.01 -3.98 -10.25
CA ASP A 4 12.70 -4.95 -11.30
C ASP A 4 11.57 -5.91 -10.89
N SER A 5 11.23 -6.89 -11.74
CA SER A 5 10.13 -7.83 -11.50
C SER A 5 10.35 -8.85 -10.37
N THR A 6 11.56 -8.93 -9.82
CA THR A 6 11.91 -9.92 -8.79
C THR A 6 11.69 -9.40 -7.37
N TYR A 7 11.63 -8.08 -7.20
CA TYR A 7 11.27 -7.46 -5.93
C TYR A 7 9.75 -7.37 -5.79
N THR A 8 9.25 -7.54 -4.56
CA THR A 8 7.83 -7.36 -4.22
C THR A 8 7.74 -6.64 -2.88
N LEU A 9 7.09 -5.46 -2.86
CA LEU A 9 6.83 -4.73 -1.61
C LEU A 9 5.68 -5.35 -0.83
N TYR A 10 4.57 -5.62 -1.53
CA TYR A 10 3.41 -6.37 -1.05
C TYR A 10 2.70 -6.92 -2.28
N ARG A 11 1.86 -7.95 -2.11
CA ARG A 11 1.05 -8.53 -3.18
C ARG A 11 -0.30 -8.96 -2.60
N LEU A 12 -1.39 -8.57 -3.26
CA LEU A 12 -2.72 -9.06 -2.88
C LEU A 12 -2.77 -10.57 -3.06
N GLY A 13 -3.29 -11.29 -2.07
CA GLY A 13 -3.26 -12.75 -2.03
C GLY A 13 -2.05 -13.34 -1.31
N GLU A 14 -1.07 -12.53 -0.88
CA GLU A 14 0.14 -12.99 -0.21
C GLU A 14 0.27 -12.43 1.21
N ARG A 15 1.10 -13.06 2.03
CA ARG A 15 1.42 -12.61 3.40
C ARG A 15 2.37 -11.42 3.32
N LEU A 16 2.11 -10.37 4.10
CA LEU A 16 3.07 -9.27 4.26
C LEU A 16 4.35 -9.76 4.94
N SER A 17 5.49 -9.21 4.54
CA SER A 17 6.75 -9.43 5.26
C SER A 17 6.71 -8.81 6.66
N SER A 18 7.66 -9.18 7.51
CA SER A 18 7.72 -8.69 8.90
C SER A 18 7.83 -7.16 8.98
N GLY A 19 8.64 -6.56 8.10
CA GLY A 19 8.81 -5.11 8.00
C GLY A 19 7.56 -4.40 7.51
N VAL A 20 6.87 -4.97 6.52
CA VAL A 20 5.65 -4.39 5.96
C VAL A 20 4.49 -4.48 6.94
N ARG A 21 4.37 -5.60 7.66
CA ARG A 21 3.46 -5.74 8.80
C ARG A 21 3.68 -4.65 9.85
N LEU A 22 4.94 -4.46 10.28
CA LEU A 22 5.28 -3.44 11.28
C LEU A 22 4.88 -2.04 10.79
N TYR A 23 5.08 -1.75 9.50
CA TYR A 23 4.71 -0.48 8.91
C TYR A 23 3.20 -0.24 8.90
N VAL A 24 2.38 -1.20 8.45
CA VAL A 24 0.92 -1.00 8.37
C VAL A 24 0.26 -0.91 9.75
N GLU A 25 0.79 -1.60 10.76
CA GLU A 25 0.27 -1.55 12.14
C GLU A 25 0.73 -0.31 12.93
N THR A 26 1.98 0.14 12.72
CA THR A 26 2.60 1.15 13.62
C THR A 26 3.11 2.39 12.91
N GLY A 27 3.26 2.36 11.59
CA GLY A 27 3.91 3.41 10.80
C GLY A 27 5.44 3.41 10.88
N ARG A 28 6.04 2.47 11.64
CA ARG A 28 7.50 2.36 11.73
C ARG A 28 8.08 1.72 10.47
N THR A 29 9.19 2.25 10.00
CA THR A 29 9.87 1.81 8.76
C THR A 29 11.17 1.06 9.01
N ASP A 30 11.58 0.89 10.27
CA ASP A 30 12.87 0.29 10.64
C ASP A 30 13.02 -1.18 10.20
N GLY A 31 11.90 -1.88 10.00
CA GLY A 31 11.90 -3.24 9.47
C GLY A 31 11.79 -3.34 7.95
N MET A 32 11.51 -2.25 7.22
CA MET A 32 11.23 -2.33 5.77
C MET A 32 12.46 -2.72 4.93
N ASP A 33 13.66 -2.53 5.49
CA ASP A 33 14.95 -2.92 4.91
C ASP A 33 15.55 -4.16 5.59
N ALA A 34 14.91 -4.69 6.63
CA ALA A 34 15.45 -5.78 7.44
C ALA A 34 15.50 -7.12 6.69
N ASP A 35 14.72 -7.25 5.62
CA ASP A 35 14.78 -8.41 4.70
C ASP A 35 15.93 -8.28 3.67
N GLY A 36 16.84 -7.31 3.88
CA GLY A 36 18.02 -7.06 3.06
C GLY A 36 17.78 -5.98 2.02
N ASP A 37 18.80 -5.17 1.77
CA ASP A 37 18.87 -4.29 0.60
C ASP A 37 18.68 -5.20 -0.63
N SER A 38 17.46 -5.23 -1.18
CA SER A 38 17.18 -6.11 -2.30
C SER A 38 18.05 -5.58 -3.44
N PRO A 39 19.01 -6.37 -3.97
CA PRO A 39 19.89 -5.91 -5.04
C PRO A 39 19.13 -5.50 -6.31
N ASN A 40 17.82 -5.72 -6.32
CA ASN A 40 16.88 -5.56 -7.41
C ASN A 40 16.00 -4.30 -7.25
N SER A 41 16.28 -3.47 -6.23
CA SER A 41 15.69 -2.14 -6.03
C SER A 41 16.71 -1.06 -6.41
N LEU A 42 16.32 -0.12 -7.27
CA LEU A 42 17.16 1.01 -7.68
C LEU A 42 17.09 2.19 -6.70
N HIS A 43 15.88 2.58 -6.29
CA HIS A 43 15.69 3.73 -5.43
C HIS A 43 14.64 3.46 -4.35
N SER A 44 15.08 3.56 -3.10
CA SER A 44 14.20 3.69 -1.93
C SER A 44 13.89 5.16 -1.68
N PHE A 45 12.62 5.51 -1.68
CA PHE A 45 12.16 6.88 -1.48
C PHE A 45 10.98 6.91 -0.53
N THR A 46 10.83 8.04 0.16
CA THR A 46 9.69 8.35 1.04
C THR A 46 9.17 9.74 0.72
N GLY A 47 7.89 9.97 1.03
CA GLY A 47 7.27 11.30 1.02
C GLY A 47 6.92 11.74 2.44
N PRO A 48 6.79 13.05 2.70
CA PRO A 48 6.27 13.53 3.98
C PRO A 48 4.85 12.98 4.22
N PRO A 49 4.45 12.73 5.49
CA PRO A 49 3.11 12.27 5.79
C PRO A 49 2.06 13.34 5.46
N VAL A 50 0.86 12.90 5.10
CA VAL A 50 -0.32 13.77 5.02
C VAL A 50 -0.98 13.76 6.41
N PRO A 51 -0.99 14.88 7.17
CA PRO A 51 -1.39 14.88 8.57
C PRO A 51 -2.90 14.88 8.80
N GLN A 52 -3.68 15.07 7.74
CA GLN A 52 -5.14 15.13 7.75
C GLN A 52 -5.71 14.09 6.78
N GLY A 53 -7.03 13.85 6.84
CA GLY A 53 -7.69 12.93 5.90
C GLY A 53 -7.58 13.34 4.44
N GLU A 54 -7.28 14.60 4.17
CA GLU A 54 -7.04 15.15 2.83
C GLU A 54 -5.74 15.95 2.81
N GLY A 55 -5.04 15.88 1.68
CA GLY A 55 -3.82 16.64 1.44
C GLY A 55 -2.96 16.00 0.35
N THR A 56 -1.83 16.62 0.06
CA THR A 56 -0.93 16.16 -1.00
C THR A 56 0.47 15.98 -0.44
N SER A 57 1.07 14.84 -0.77
CA SER A 57 2.49 14.57 -0.53
C SER A 57 3.15 14.29 -1.88
N ILE A 58 4.35 14.82 -2.06
CA ILE A 58 5.12 14.69 -3.29
C ILE A 58 6.48 14.10 -2.93
N ALA A 59 6.88 13.07 -3.66
CA ALA A 59 8.20 12.48 -3.60
C ALA A 59 8.76 12.33 -5.01
N ARG A 60 10.10 12.28 -5.11
CA ARG A 60 10.78 11.99 -6.38
C ARG A 60 11.33 10.58 -6.34
N ALA A 61 11.13 9.85 -7.42
CA ALA A 61 11.65 8.51 -7.63
C ALA A 61 12.58 8.50 -8.85
N PHE A 62 13.54 7.58 -8.88
CA PHE A 62 14.46 7.40 -9.99
C PHE A 62 14.22 6.01 -10.56
N LEU A 63 14.01 5.92 -11.87
CA LEU A 63 13.78 4.69 -12.60
C LEU A 63 14.77 4.62 -13.76
N ASP A 64 15.13 3.41 -14.17
CA ASP A 64 15.98 3.16 -15.33
C ASP A 64 15.42 2.00 -16.19
N GLY A 65 16.13 1.65 -17.27
CA GLY A 65 15.68 0.60 -18.18
C GLY A 65 15.60 -0.81 -17.57
N ASN A 66 16.27 -1.05 -16.43
CA ASN A 66 16.22 -2.34 -15.72
C ASN A 66 15.22 -2.32 -14.57
N HIS A 67 14.90 -1.15 -14.01
CA HIS A 67 14.03 -0.95 -12.86
C HIS A 67 12.84 -0.07 -13.23
N THR A 68 11.95 -0.66 -14.04
CA THR A 68 10.83 0.04 -14.66
C THR A 68 9.56 0.04 -13.79
N LEU A 69 9.55 -0.77 -12.73
CA LEU A 69 8.42 -0.93 -11.82
C LEU A 69 8.55 -0.01 -10.61
N ILE A 70 7.40 0.49 -10.13
CA ILE A 70 7.31 1.27 -8.90
C ILE A 70 6.28 0.64 -7.97
N SER A 71 6.67 0.46 -6.71
CA SER A 71 5.77 0.06 -5.62
C SER A 71 5.74 1.13 -4.54
N ILE A 72 4.53 1.52 -4.14
CA ILE A 72 4.28 2.53 -3.11
C ILE A 72 3.22 2.00 -2.17
N MET A 73 3.39 2.26 -0.87
CA MET A 73 2.39 1.98 0.14
C MET A 73 2.33 3.17 1.11
N ALA A 74 1.14 3.48 1.61
CA ALA A 74 0.90 4.47 2.64
C ALA A 74 -0.12 3.90 3.65
N ARG A 75 0.25 3.90 4.93
CA ARG A 75 -0.65 3.47 6.01
C ARG A 75 -1.85 4.41 6.12
N ILE A 76 -3.05 3.85 6.33
CA ILE A 76 -4.22 4.60 6.80
C ILE A 76 -4.11 4.74 8.31
N ASN A 77 -4.11 5.97 8.84
CA ASN A 77 -3.89 6.23 10.27
C ASN A 77 -5.04 7.08 10.86
N PRO A 78 -5.69 6.64 11.95
CA PRO A 78 -5.53 5.35 12.62
C PRO A 78 -6.19 4.21 11.84
N SER A 79 -5.61 3.02 11.92
CA SER A 79 -6.22 1.76 11.48
C SER A 79 -5.54 0.57 12.15
N PRO A 80 -6.17 -0.61 12.15
CA PRO A 80 -5.56 -1.86 12.62
C PRO A 80 -4.29 -2.19 11.83
N ASP A 81 -4.43 -2.38 10.52
CA ASP A 81 -3.37 -2.74 9.59
C ASP A 81 -3.68 -2.30 8.14
N TRP A 82 -4.50 -1.25 7.98
CA TRP A 82 -4.99 -0.83 6.68
C TRP A 82 -4.03 0.13 5.98
N PHE A 83 -3.97 0.03 4.66
CA PHE A 83 -3.09 0.85 3.83
C PHE A 83 -3.69 1.08 2.44
N VAL A 84 -3.05 1.96 1.68
CA VAL A 84 -3.28 2.16 0.24
C VAL A 84 -1.96 2.03 -0.50
N GLY A 85 -1.99 1.71 -1.78
CA GLY A 85 -0.76 1.66 -2.55
C GLY A 85 -0.92 1.12 -3.96
N VAL A 86 0.21 1.06 -4.66
CA VAL A 86 0.37 0.30 -5.91
C VAL A 86 1.51 -0.68 -5.74
N ASP A 87 1.35 -1.85 -6.33
CA ASP A 87 2.37 -2.90 -6.36
C ASP A 87 2.82 -3.10 -7.80
N SER A 88 4.12 -3.02 -8.03
CA SER A 88 4.79 -3.35 -9.29
C SER A 88 4.17 -2.61 -10.49
N PHE A 89 3.86 -1.32 -10.34
CA PHE A 89 3.24 -0.53 -11.39
C PHE A 89 4.26 -0.18 -12.47
N GLN A 90 3.96 -0.52 -13.73
CA GLN A 90 4.88 -0.35 -14.85
C GLN A 90 4.83 1.09 -15.39
N LEU A 91 5.97 1.81 -15.35
CA LEU A 91 6.08 3.18 -15.85
C LEU A 91 6.86 3.29 -17.17
N CYS A 92 7.45 2.19 -17.65
CA CYS A 92 8.09 2.12 -18.97
C CYS A 92 7.45 1.01 -19.81
N VAL A 93 6.86 1.36 -20.94
CA VAL A 93 6.22 0.40 -21.85
C VAL A 93 6.95 0.46 -23.19
N GLU A 94 7.50 -0.67 -23.61
CA GLU A 94 8.24 -0.79 -24.89
C GLU A 94 9.38 0.25 -25.02
N GLY A 95 10.06 0.56 -23.92
CA GLY A 95 11.16 1.54 -23.87
C GLY A 95 10.72 3.00 -23.76
N ASN A 96 9.41 3.27 -23.70
CA ASN A 96 8.85 4.61 -23.56
C ASN A 96 8.33 4.84 -22.14
N TRP A 97 8.82 5.89 -21.49
CA TRP A 97 8.36 6.31 -20.18
C TRP A 97 6.99 6.99 -20.28
N VAL A 98 6.08 6.63 -19.37
CA VAL A 98 4.76 7.27 -19.23
C VAL A 98 4.95 8.72 -18.77
N ASP A 99 4.43 9.69 -19.53
CA ASP A 99 4.55 11.11 -19.20
C ASP A 99 3.71 11.49 -17.97
N THR A 100 2.45 11.04 -17.91
CA THR A 100 1.58 11.20 -16.74
C THR A 100 0.55 10.09 -16.67
N VAL A 101 0.31 9.56 -15.47
CA VAL A 101 -0.77 8.62 -15.19
C VAL A 101 -1.27 8.78 -13.77
N THR A 102 -2.59 8.71 -13.58
CA THR A 102 -3.24 8.77 -12.28
C THR A 102 -3.93 7.44 -11.99
N VAL A 103 -3.71 6.92 -10.79
CA VAL A 103 -4.29 5.67 -10.29
C VAL A 103 -5.21 5.98 -9.12
N GLU A 104 -6.45 5.52 -9.19
CA GLU A 104 -7.38 5.50 -8.04
C GLU A 104 -7.00 4.37 -7.09
N LEU A 105 -6.93 4.66 -5.79
CA LEU A 105 -6.56 3.69 -4.77
C LEU A 105 -7.76 3.29 -3.92
N ASP A 106 -7.85 1.99 -3.66
CA ASP A 106 -8.79 1.37 -2.73
C ASP A 106 -8.08 1.09 -1.39
N PRO A 107 -8.80 1.08 -0.25
CA PRO A 107 -8.25 0.60 1.00
C PRO A 107 -7.93 -0.89 0.93
N LEU A 108 -6.77 -1.26 1.46
CA LEU A 108 -6.24 -2.62 1.53
C LEU A 108 -6.04 -2.99 3.00
N ASP A 109 -6.26 -4.26 3.31
CA ASP A 109 -6.05 -4.86 4.63
C ASP A 109 -4.76 -5.71 4.59
N GLY A 110 -3.95 -5.63 5.64
CA GLY A 110 -2.67 -6.34 5.72
C GLY A 110 -2.79 -7.80 6.11
N GLY A 111 -3.93 -8.22 6.66
CA GLY A 111 -4.17 -9.55 7.20
C GLY A 111 -3.38 -9.82 8.48
N THR A 112 -2.98 -8.80 9.25
CA THR A 112 -2.13 -8.93 10.44
C THR A 112 -2.85 -8.54 11.73
N ASP A 113 -3.94 -7.78 11.65
CA ASP A 113 -4.83 -7.43 12.78
C ASP A 113 -6.32 -7.65 12.42
N ASN A 114 -7.15 -8.06 13.38
CA ASN A 114 -8.58 -8.36 13.18
C ASN A 114 -9.51 -7.19 13.54
N GLY A 115 -8.98 -5.99 13.82
CA GLY A 115 -9.78 -4.83 14.14
C GLY A 115 -10.76 -4.46 13.02
N PHE A 116 -12.04 -4.25 13.36
CA PHE A 116 -13.07 -3.87 12.36
C PHE A 116 -13.19 -2.36 12.14
N THR A 117 -12.70 -1.55 13.08
CA THR A 117 -12.85 -0.09 13.08
C THR A 117 -11.49 0.60 13.08
N PHE A 118 -11.43 1.83 12.58
CA PHE A 118 -10.21 2.66 12.54
C PHE A 118 -9.48 2.73 13.90
N THR A 119 -10.22 2.74 15.01
CA THR A 119 -9.69 2.86 16.37
C THR A 119 -9.89 1.59 17.20
N ALA A 120 -10.01 0.43 16.55
CA ALA A 120 -10.10 -0.85 17.27
C ALA A 120 -8.83 -1.06 18.11
N ALA A 121 -8.98 -1.74 19.26
CA ALA A 121 -7.82 -2.23 19.99
C ALA A 121 -7.09 -3.29 19.16
N ASN A 122 -5.76 -3.32 19.26
CA ASN A 122 -4.91 -4.28 18.57
C ASN A 122 -5.35 -5.72 18.88
N TRP A 123 -5.70 -6.47 17.84
CA TRP A 123 -6.15 -7.86 17.91
C TRP A 123 -5.45 -8.70 16.83
N PRO A 124 -4.24 -9.22 17.11
CA PRO A 124 -3.41 -9.87 16.10
C PRO A 124 -4.08 -11.06 15.40
N THR A 125 -3.93 -11.13 14.08
CA THR A 125 -4.40 -12.24 13.25
C THR A 125 -3.44 -13.43 13.36
N GLN A 126 -3.92 -14.56 13.88
CA GLN A 126 -3.13 -15.77 14.07
C GLN A 126 -3.85 -17.03 13.53
N PRO A 127 -3.24 -17.76 12.57
CA PRO A 127 -2.03 -17.39 11.83
C PRO A 127 -2.26 -16.12 10.99
N GLN A 128 -1.18 -15.41 10.62
CA GLN A 128 -1.29 -14.21 9.76
C GLN A 128 -2.15 -14.53 8.52
N GLY A 129 -3.01 -13.60 8.12
CA GLY A 129 -3.77 -13.65 6.88
C GLY A 129 -2.92 -13.28 5.66
N ILE A 130 -3.61 -12.98 4.57
CA ILE A 130 -3.03 -12.45 3.33
C ILE A 130 -3.49 -11.01 3.16
N ALA A 131 -2.75 -10.21 2.40
CA ALA A 131 -3.21 -8.88 2.03
C ALA A 131 -4.40 -8.99 1.07
N TYR A 132 -5.45 -8.22 1.30
CA TYR A 132 -6.64 -8.22 0.44
C TYR A 132 -7.24 -6.82 0.30
N ARG A 133 -8.07 -6.65 -0.72
CA ARG A 133 -8.78 -5.39 -0.95
C ARG A 133 -10.02 -5.29 -0.08
N ILE A 134 -10.14 -4.20 0.67
CA ILE A 134 -11.35 -3.85 1.39
C ILE A 134 -12.35 -3.26 0.38
N THR A 135 -13.59 -3.71 0.41
CA THR A 135 -14.67 -3.25 -0.47
C THR A 135 -15.86 -2.77 0.35
N SER A 136 -16.88 -2.20 -0.30
CA SER A 136 -18.11 -1.78 0.39
C SER A 136 -18.86 -2.94 1.06
N ARG A 137 -18.53 -4.20 0.73
CA ARG A 137 -19.21 -5.40 1.21
C ARG A 137 -18.28 -6.46 1.81
N TYR A 138 -16.97 -6.21 1.83
CA TYR A 138 -15.98 -7.16 2.35
C TYR A 138 -14.85 -6.42 3.10
N PRO A 139 -14.57 -6.78 4.36
CA PRO A 139 -15.21 -7.83 5.15
C PRO A 139 -16.68 -7.47 5.50
N ALA A 140 -17.55 -8.47 5.50
CA ALA A 140 -19.00 -8.30 5.67
C ALA A 140 -19.37 -8.22 7.17
N HIS A 141 -18.98 -7.13 7.84
CA HIS A 141 -19.27 -6.92 9.25
C HIS A 141 -20.00 -5.57 9.47
N PRO A 142 -21.12 -5.51 10.21
CA PRO A 142 -21.87 -4.28 10.42
C PRO A 142 -21.08 -3.14 11.09
N ALA A 143 -20.07 -3.47 11.89
CA ALA A 143 -19.18 -2.48 12.51
C ALA A 143 -17.96 -2.13 11.64
N GLY A 144 -17.84 -2.68 10.43
CA GLY A 144 -16.70 -2.44 9.55
C GLY A 144 -16.64 -0.99 9.10
N SER A 145 -15.50 -0.31 9.31
CA SER A 145 -15.33 1.10 8.91
C SER A 145 -15.64 1.38 7.43
N PHE A 146 -15.42 0.40 6.57
CA PHE A 146 -15.65 0.48 5.13
C PHE A 146 -16.86 -0.35 4.67
N TYR A 147 -17.70 -0.84 5.58
CA TYR A 147 -18.87 -1.63 5.23
C TYR A 147 -20.07 -0.72 4.90
N TYR A 148 -20.26 -0.47 3.60
CA TYR A 148 -21.35 0.34 3.05
C TYR A 148 -22.20 -0.52 2.10
N PRO A 149 -23.09 -1.40 2.60
CA PRO A 149 -23.73 -2.45 1.78
C PRO A 149 -24.57 -1.90 0.62
N ASN A 150 -25.09 -0.69 0.76
CA ASN A 150 -25.88 0.00 -0.27
C ASN A 150 -25.03 0.62 -1.39
N LEU A 151 -23.70 0.71 -1.22
CA LEU A 151 -22.80 1.19 -2.26
C LEU A 151 -22.33 0.02 -3.14
N PRO A 152 -22.37 0.17 -4.49
CA PRO A 152 -21.86 -0.84 -5.41
C PRO A 152 -20.33 -0.99 -5.32
N ARG A 153 -19.62 0.10 -5.03
CA ARG A 153 -18.19 0.14 -4.69
C ARG A 153 -17.91 1.33 -3.77
N LEU A 154 -16.78 1.28 -3.06
CA LEU A 154 -16.27 2.45 -2.35
C LEU A 154 -15.81 3.51 -3.37
N PRO A 155 -15.98 4.81 -3.09
CA PRO A 155 -15.22 5.83 -3.82
C PRO A 155 -13.72 5.64 -3.54
N PRO A 156 -12.85 6.11 -4.45
CA PRO A 156 -11.40 6.12 -4.20
C PRO A 156 -11.10 6.85 -2.89
N ILE A 157 -10.26 6.23 -2.05
CA ILE A 157 -9.84 6.86 -0.79
C ILE A 157 -8.61 7.76 -0.99
N ALA A 158 -7.85 7.52 -2.06
CA ALA A 158 -6.72 8.34 -2.47
C ALA A 158 -6.50 8.20 -3.99
N THR A 159 -5.72 9.13 -4.54
CA THR A 159 -5.22 9.06 -5.91
C THR A 159 -3.70 9.20 -5.91
N LEU A 160 -3.04 8.46 -6.78
CA LEU A 160 -1.60 8.53 -6.98
C LEU A 160 -1.30 8.94 -8.42
N THR A 161 -0.66 10.08 -8.60
CA THR A 161 -0.26 10.58 -9.91
C THR A 161 1.24 10.46 -10.08
N PHE A 162 1.67 9.80 -11.15
CA PHE A 162 3.05 9.78 -11.60
C PHE A 162 3.20 10.77 -12.74
N THR A 163 4.22 11.61 -12.67
CA THR A 163 4.61 12.56 -13.73
C THR A 163 6.11 12.42 -13.93
N LYS A 164 6.53 12.29 -15.19
CA LYS A 164 7.94 12.20 -15.59
C LYS A 164 8.69 13.52 -15.37
#